data_AF-A0A1F5YKE3-F1
#
_entry.id   AF-A0A1F5YKE3-F1
#
_cell.length_a   1.000
_cell.length_b   1.000
_cell.length_c   1.000
_cell.angle_alpha   90.00
_cell.angle_beta   90.00
_cell.angle_gamma   90.00
#
_symmetry.space_group_name_H-M   'P 1'
#
loop_
_entity.id
_entity.type
_entity.pdbx_description
1 polymer ?
#
loop_
_entity_poly.entity_id
_entity_poly.type
_entity_poly.pdbx_seq_one_letter_code
_entity_poly.pdbx_strand_id
1 'polypeptide(L)'
;MNDKLILGSLALDLKRAALGFYRGSYVMAERFLHEAITRKKEYKNINLQPYIVKILNQIEELKVQPKEEIAEQALMYSTLIQNYVLQA
;
A
#
# COMPACT_ATOMS: atom_id res chain seq x y z
N MET A 1 -16.43 -6.27 -7.64
CA MET A 1 -15.71 -7.45 -7.11
C MET A 1 -14.20 -7.35 -7.35
N ASN A 2 -13.76 -6.96 -8.55
CA ASN A 2 -12.33 -6.80 -8.88
C ASN A 2 -11.62 -5.73 -8.03
N ASP A 3 -12.27 -4.58 -7.81
CA ASP A 3 -11.67 -3.44 -7.10
C ASP A 3 -11.33 -3.72 -5.62
N LYS A 4 -12.21 -4.41 -4.90
CA LYS A 4 -11.95 -4.84 -3.51
C LYS A 4 -10.77 -5.82 -3.44
N LEU A 5 -10.63 -6.69 -4.44
CA LEU A 5 -9.52 -7.63 -4.53
C LEU A 5 -8.19 -6.91 -4.84
N ILE A 6 -8.20 -5.93 -5.75
CA ILE A 6 -7.03 -5.10 -6.06
C ILE A 6 -6.58 -4.32 -4.81
N LEU A 7 -7.51 -3.61 -4.15
CA LEU A 7 -7.21 -2.82 -2.95
C LEU A 7 -6.80 -3.69 -1.75
N GLY A 8 -7.45 -4.84 -1.57
CA GLY A 8 -7.08 -5.80 -0.53
C GLY A 8 -5.69 -6.39 -0.77
N SER A 9 -5.35 -6.72 -2.01
CA SER A 9 -4.02 -7.21 -2.38
C SER A 9 -2.96 -6.13 -2.21
N LEU A 10 -3.26 -4.89 -2.61
CA LEU A 10 -2.39 -3.73 -2.39
C LEU A 10 -2.13 -3.52 -0.90
N ALA A 11 -3.17 -3.56 -0.06
CA ALA A 11 -3.03 -3.41 1.39
C ALA A 11 -2.12 -4.50 1.98
N LEU A 12 -2.25 -5.74 1.48
CA LEU A 12 -1.45 -6.87 1.93
C LEU A 12 0.03 -6.74 1.51
N ASP A 13 0.30 -6.24 0.30
CA ASP A 13 1.66 -6.01 -0.18
C ASP A 13 2.33 -4.86 0.60
N LEU A 14 1.60 -3.78 0.89
CA LEU A 14 2.10 -2.72 1.80
C LEU A 14 2.42 -3.25 3.20
N LYS A 15 1.61 -4.16 3.75
CA LYS A 15 1.89 -4.79 5.05
C LYS A 15 3.21 -5.58 5.02
N ARG A 16 3.46 -6.31 3.93
CA ARG A 16 4.70 -7.08 3.75
C ARG A 16 5.91 -6.18 3.54
N ALA A 17 5.75 -5.10 2.77
CA ALA A 17 6.77 -4.08 2.63
C ALA A 17 7.13 -3.48 4.00
N ALA A 18 6.13 -3.07 4.79
CA ALA A 18 6.33 -2.54 6.13
C ALA A 18 7.11 -3.49 7.04
N LEU A 19 6.70 -4.76 7.07
CA LEU A 19 7.36 -5.79 7.87
C LEU A 19 8.81 -6.03 7.41
N GLY A 20 9.05 -6.02 6.09
CA GLY A 20 10.36 -6.20 5.51
C GLY A 20 11.31 -5.05 5.85
N PHE A 21 10.87 -3.80 5.70
CA PHE A 21 11.67 -2.62 6.05
C PHE A 21 11.97 -2.58 7.55
N TYR A 22 10.97 -2.83 8.41
CA TYR A 22 11.15 -2.87 9.86
C TYR A 22 12.16 -3.94 10.32
N ARG A 23 12.21 -5.10 9.64
CA ARG A 23 13.10 -6.21 9.98
C ARG A 23 14.45 -6.19 9.26
N GLY A 24 14.75 -5.14 8.48
CA GLY A 24 15.98 -5.07 7.69
C GLY A 24 16.02 -6.01 6.47
N SER A 25 14.90 -6.62 6.10
CA SER A 25 14.77 -7.50 4.92
C SER A 25 14.51 -6.69 3.65
N TYR A 26 15.43 -5.79 3.30
CA TYR A 26 15.19 -4.73 2.31
C TYR A 26 14.87 -5.22 0.90
N VAL A 27 15.56 -6.25 0.41
CA VAL A 27 15.31 -6.81 -0.95
C VAL A 27 13.86 -7.30 -1.08
N MET A 28 13.37 -8.00 -0.06
CA MET A 28 11.99 -8.47 -0.01
C MET A 28 11.00 -7.31 0.14
N ALA A 29 11.33 -6.34 1.00
CA ALA A 29 10.50 -5.16 1.24
C ALA A 29 10.28 -4.32 -0.02
N GLU A 30 11.36 -4.05 -0.77
CA GLU A 30 11.33 -3.29 -2.01
C GLU A 30 10.52 -4.00 -3.10
N ARG A 31 10.61 -5.32 -3.18
CA ARG A 31 9.79 -6.12 -4.09
C ARG A 31 8.30 -5.95 -3.76
N PHE A 32 7.88 -6.10 -2.50
CA PHE A 32 6.47 -5.92 -2.16
C PHE A 32 5.99 -4.48 -2.31
N LEU A 33 6.84 -3.48 -2.06
CA LEU A 33 6.51 -2.09 -2.33
C LEU A 33 6.30 -1.86 -3.84
N HIS A 34 7.12 -2.49 -4.69
CA HIS A 34 6.94 -2.47 -6.14
C HIS A 34 5.61 -3.12 -6.55
N GLU A 35 5.29 -4.30 -6.02
CA GLU A 35 4.02 -5.00 -6.27
C GLU A 35 2.81 -4.13 -5.87
N ALA A 36 2.85 -3.48 -4.70
CA ALA A 36 1.80 -2.56 -4.25
C ALA A 36 1.56 -1.39 -5.22
N ILE A 37 2.64 -0.79 -5.74
CA ILE A 37 2.56 0.31 -6.73
C ILE A 37 1.97 -0.19 -8.05
N THR A 38 2.33 -1.40 -8.48
CA THR A 38 1.76 -2.01 -9.69
C THR A 38 0.25 -2.20 -9.53
N ARG A 39 -0.22 -2.70 -8.38
CA ARG A 39 -1.66 -2.86 -8.11
C ARG A 39 -2.42 -1.54 -8.07
N LYS A 40 -1.80 -0.49 -7.52
CA LYS A 40 -2.38 0.86 -7.55
C LYS A 40 -2.65 1.32 -8.99
N LYS A 41 -1.82 0.94 -9.96
CA LYS A 41 -2.02 1.27 -11.39
C LYS A 41 -3.10 0.41 -12.06
N GLU A 42 -3.36 -0.80 -11.55
CA GLU A 42 -4.44 -1.67 -12.04
C GLU A 42 -5.84 -1.19 -11.62
N TYR A 43 -5.90 -0.38 -10.57
CA TYR A 43 -7.14 0.18 -10.05
C TYR A 43 -7.72 1.25 -11.00
N LYS A 44 -8.94 1.02 -11.51
CA LYS A 44 -9.57 1.88 -12.54
C LYS A 44 -10.82 2.63 -12.08
N ASN A 45 -11.28 2.41 -10.85
CA ASN A 45 -12.60 2.87 -10.43
C ASN A 45 -12.55 4.23 -9.71
N ILE A 46 -13.35 5.19 -10.17
CA ILE A 46 -13.25 6.61 -9.78
C ILE A 46 -14.00 6.89 -8.46
N ASN A 47 -14.86 5.98 -8.00
CA ASN A 47 -15.75 6.23 -6.85
C ASN A 47 -15.14 5.80 -5.51
N LEU A 48 -13.98 6.37 -5.15
CA LEU A 48 -13.35 6.17 -3.84
C LEU A 48 -13.67 7.30 -2.88
N GLN A 49 -13.66 6.98 -1.58
CA GLN A 49 -13.65 8.00 -0.54
C GLN A 49 -12.40 8.88 -0.70
N PRO A 50 -12.49 10.22 -0.55
CA PRO A 50 -11.39 11.14 -0.83
C PRO A 50 -10.08 10.82 -0.08
N TYR A 51 -10.18 10.28 1.13
CA TYR A 51 -9.01 9.90 1.92
C TYR A 51 -8.26 8.69 1.32
N ILE A 52 -8.96 7.73 0.70
CA ILE A 52 -8.32 6.59 0.02
C ILE A 52 -7.61 7.09 -1.25
N VAL A 53 -8.22 8.01 -1.99
CA VAL A 53 -7.58 8.63 -3.16
C VAL A 53 -6.27 9.32 -2.74
N LYS A 54 -6.30 10.08 -1.64
CA LYS A 54 -5.10 10.73 -1.10
C LYS A 54 -4.01 9.71 -0.78
N ILE A 55 -4.35 8.62 -0.08
CA ILE A 55 -3.40 7.56 0.27
C ILE A 55 -2.81 6.93 -1.00
N LEU A 56 -3.64 6.56 -1.98
CA LEU A 56 -3.18 5.93 -3.22
C LEU A 56 -2.21 6.80 -4.03
N ASN A 57 -2.36 8.12 -3.95
CA ASN A 57 -1.44 9.07 -4.60
C ASN A 57 -0.09 9.15 -3.88
N GLN A 58 -0.05 8.95 -2.57
CA GLN A 58 1.16 9.03 -1.75
C GLN A 58 2.00 7.74 -1.74
N ILE A 59 1.44 6.59 -2.17
CA ILE A 59 2.16 5.30 -2.15
C ILE A 59 3.48 5.36 -2.96
N GLU A 60 3.51 6.07 -4.08
CA GLU A 60 4.72 6.15 -4.91
C GLU A 60 5.84 6.96 -4.24
N GLU A 61 5.47 7.93 -3.39
CA GLU A 61 6.40 8.78 -2.64
C GLU A 61 7.17 7.99 -1.57
N LEU A 62 6.67 6.84 -1.14
CA LEU A 62 7.38 5.96 -0.20
C LEU A 62 8.77 5.57 -0.70
N LYS A 63 8.99 5.45 -2.02
CA LYS A 63 10.27 5.00 -2.58
C LYS A 63 11.47 5.89 -2.25
N VAL A 64 11.22 7.16 -1.92
CA VAL A 64 12.28 8.15 -1.69
C VAL A 64 12.50 8.48 -0.21
N GLN A 65 11.75 7.83 0.69
CA GLN A 65 11.83 8.08 2.13
C GLN A 65 12.91 7.22 2.82
N PRO A 66 13.36 7.61 4.03
CA PRO A 66 14.16 6.74 4.90
C PRO A 66 13.45 5.41 5.20
N LYS A 67 14.20 4.32 5.34
CA LYS A 67 13.65 2.96 5.42
C LYS A 67 12.69 2.79 6.61
N GLU A 68 12.98 3.43 7.73
CA GLU A 68 12.14 3.47 8.92
C GLU A 68 10.81 4.15 8.63
N GLU A 69 10.84 5.31 7.97
CA GLU A 69 9.63 6.04 7.58
C GLU A 69 8.79 5.27 6.56
N ILE A 70 9.44 4.57 5.62
CA ILE A 70 8.73 3.66 4.70
C ILE A 70 7.98 2.59 5.48
N ALA A 71 8.62 1.98 6.49
CA ALA A 71 8.00 0.93 7.29
C ALA A 71 6.72 1.42 7.98
N GLU A 72 6.79 2.58 8.64
CA GLU A 72 5.67 3.16 9.36
C GLU A 72 4.53 3.59 8.43
N GLN A 73 4.84 4.34 7.37
CA GLN A 73 3.82 4.82 6.44
C GLN A 73 3.17 3.67 5.66
N ALA A 74 3.95 2.68 5.22
CA ALA A 74 3.41 1.50 4.54
C ALA A 74 2.44 0.71 5.45
N LEU A 75 2.75 0.60 6.76
CA LEU A 75 1.85 -0.03 7.72
C LEU A 75 0.55 0.78 7.92
N MET A 76 0.66 2.10 8.03
CA MET A 76 -0.49 2.99 8.14
C MET A 76 -1.40 2.89 6.91
N TYR A 77 -0.84 3.02 5.71
CA TYR A 77 -1.59 2.92 4.45
C TYR A 77 -2.22 1.53 4.28
N SER A 78 -1.49 0.46 4.58
CA SER A 78 -2.02 -0.91 4.60
C SER A 78 -3.28 -1.01 5.46
N THR A 79 -3.20 -0.50 6.68
CA THR A 79 -4.31 -0.57 7.65
C THR A 79 -5.53 0.21 7.19
N LEU A 80 -5.33 1.44 6.69
CA LEU A 80 -6.43 2.29 6.22
C LEU A 80 -7.14 1.71 4.99
N ILE A 81 -6.37 1.18 4.04
CA ILE A 81 -6.93 0.56 2.83
C ILE A 81 -7.62 -0.76 3.18
N GLN A 82 -7.04 -1.58 4.06
CA GLN A 82 -7.67 -2.82 4.52
C GLN A 82 -9.01 -2.56 5.22
N ASN A 83 -9.06 -1.56 6.10
CA ASN A 83 -10.29 -1.16 6.79
C ASN A 83 -11.35 -0.68 5.79
N TYR A 84 -10.96 0.14 4.82
CA TYR A 84 -11.86 0.55 3.75
C TYR A 84 -12.43 -0.65 2.98
N VAL A 85 -11.59 -1.61 2.58
CA VAL A 85 -12.05 -2.80 1.84
C VAL A 85 -13.03 -3.65 2.64
N LEU A 86 -12.84 -3.77 3.96
CA LEU A 86 -13.71 -4.55 4.84
C LEU A 86 -15.03 -3.86 5.18
N GLN A 87 -15.09 -2.52 5.10
CA GLN A 87 -16.27 -1.73 5.46
C GLN A 87 -17.03 -1.16 4.24
N ALA A 88 -16.40 -1.11 3.06
CA ALA A 88 -17.02 -0.73 1.79
C ALA A 88 -17.85 -1.85 1.18
#